data_AF-W1X600-F1
#
_entry.id   AF-W1X600-F1
#
_cell.length_a   1.000
_cell.length_b   1.000
_cell.length_c   1.000
_cell.angle_alpha   90.00
_cell.angle_beta   90.00
_cell.angle_gamma   90.00
#
_symmetry.space_group_name_H-M   'P 1'
#
loop_
_entity.id
_entity.type
_entity.pdbx_description
1 polymer ?
#
loop_
_entity_poly.entity_id
_entity_poly.type
_entity_poly.pdbx_seq_one_letter_code
_entity_poly.pdbx_strand_id
1 'polypeptide(L)' 'QAGYEVNVAHDGQKALELFKKYPIDLIVTDIMMPNMDGYDLIGEVQYLAPEQPFLFITAKTSEPDKIY' A
#
# COMPACT_ATOMS: atom_id res chain seq x y z
N GLN A 1 8.24 -22.51 -2.44
CA GLN A 1 7.60 -21.25 -2.86
C GLN A 1 6.09 -21.42 -2.72
N ALA A 2 5.38 -20.41 -2.24
CA ALA A 2 3.95 -20.51 -1.93
C ALA A 2 3.01 -20.33 -3.14
N GLY A 3 3.54 -20.20 -4.36
CA GLY A 3 2.75 -20.18 -5.60
C GLY A 3 2.14 -18.83 -6.00
N TYR A 4 2.51 -17.74 -5.32
CA TYR A 4 2.02 -16.39 -5.63
C TYR A 4 2.88 -15.68 -6.69
N GLU A 5 2.23 -14.93 -7.57
CA GLU A 5 2.86 -13.94 -8.43
C GLU A 5 2.99 -12.62 -7.66
N VAL A 6 4.20 -12.05 -7.60
CA VAL A 6 4.48 -10.87 -6.78
C VAL A 6 4.96 -9.73 -7.67
N ASN A 7 4.24 -8.61 -7.59
CA ASN A 7 4.64 -7.34 -8.18
C ASN A 7 5.19 -6.43 -7.06
N VAL A 8 6.36 -5.82 -7.27
CA VAL A 8 7.02 -4.97 -6.27
C VAL A 8 7.05 -3.52 -6.75
N ALA A 9 6.70 -2.60 -5.85
CA ALA A 9 6.85 -1.17 -6.02
C ALA A 9 7.61 -0.58 -4.81
N HIS A 10 8.30 0.54 -5.03
CA HIS A 10 9.09 1.23 -4.01
C HIS A 10 8.47 2.56 -3.55
N ASP A 11 7.33 2.93 -4.12
CA ASP A 11 6.55 4.11 -3.79
C ASP A 11 5.08 3.90 -4.18
N GLY A 12 4.19 4.73 -3.61
CA GLY A 12 2.75 4.62 -3.87
C GLY A 12 2.36 4.84 -5.34
N GLN A 13 3.01 5.76 -6.06
CA GLN A 13 2.65 6.05 -7.45
C GLN A 13 2.90 4.83 -8.34
N LYS A 14 4.06 4.18 -8.17
CA LYS A 14 4.38 2.97 -8.92
C LYS A 14 3.46 1.81 -8.55
N ALA A 15 3.09 1.69 -7.27
CA ALA A 15 2.12 0.69 -6.83
C ALA A 15 0.76 0.88 -7.50
N LEU A 16 0.27 2.11 -7.61
CA LEU A 16 -0.99 2.43 -8.27
C LEU A 16 -0.95 2.15 -9.78
N GLU A 17 0.18 2.37 -10.45
CA GLU A 17 0.36 1.97 -11.86
C GLU A 17 0.26 0.45 -12.04
N LEU A 18 0.91 -0.32 -11.16
CA LEU A 18 0.86 -1.78 -11.20
C LEU A 18 -0.55 -2.30 -10.93
N PHE A 19 -1.24 -1.71 -9.95
CA PHE A 19 -2.62 -2.03 -9.63
C PHE A 19 -3.56 -1.85 -10.83
N LYS A 20 -3.35 -0.79 -11.63
CA LYS A 20 -4.14 -0.55 -12.85
C LYS A 20 -3.81 -1.52 -13.99
N LYS A 21 -2.64 -2.15 -13.96
CA LYS A 21 -2.14 -3.00 -15.05
C LYS A 21 -2.39 -4.49 -14.82
N TYR A 22 -2.38 -4.94 -13.57
CA TYR A 22 -2.48 -6.34 -13.21
C TYR A 22 -3.67 -6.59 -12.29
N PRO A 23 -4.31 -7.77 -12.36
CA PRO A 23 -5.27 -8.18 -11.35
C PRO A 23 -4.51 -8.48 -10.05
N ILE A 24 -4.75 -7.67 -9.01
CA ILE A 24 -4.10 -7.83 -7.70
C ILE A 24 -5.11 -8.38 -6.71
N ASP A 25 -4.83 -9.54 -6.11
CA ASP A 25 -5.72 -10.15 -5.12
C ASP A 25 -5.51 -9.61 -3.70
N LEU A 26 -4.30 -9.10 -3.40
CA LEU A 26 -3.92 -8.54 -2.10
C LEU A 26 -2.82 -7.50 -2.27
N ILE A 27 -3.00 -6.35 -1.61
CA ILE A 27 -1.96 -5.34 -1.48
C ILE A 27 -1.31 -5.45 -0.10
N VAL A 28 0.02 -5.44 -0.07
CA VAL A 28 0.79 -5.31 1.17
C VAL A 28 1.66 -4.06 1.03
N THR A 29 1.44 -3.06 1.87
CA THR A 29 2.12 -1.76 1.74
C THR A 29 2.55 -1.21 3.09
N ASP A 30 3.67 -0.48 3.13
CA ASP A 30 4.00 0.37 4.27
C ASP A 30 3.09 1.61 4.26
N ILE A 31 2.93 2.21 5.43
CA ILE A 31 2.29 3.51 5.60
C ILE A 31 3.28 4.61 5.21
N MET A 32 4.53 4.54 5.68
CA MET A 32 5.51 5.59 5.44
C MET A 32 6.32 5.29 4.17
N MET A 33 5.99 5.98 3.08
CA MET A 33 6.69 5.90 1.79
C MET A 33 6.95 7.31 1.23
N PRO A 34 8.00 7.49 0.41
CA PRO A 34 8.24 8.77 -0.28
C PRO A 34 7.19 9.03 -1.37
N ASN A 35 6.95 10.31 -1.66
CA ASN A 35 6.06 10.85 -2.70
C ASN A 35 4.56 10.62 -2.47
N MET A 36 4.15 9.37 -2.23
CA MET A 36 2.77 8.97 -1.99
C MET A 36 2.79 7.90 -0.91
N ASP A 37 2.13 8.21 0.19
CA ASP A 37 2.12 7.35 1.37
C ASP A 37 1.12 6.19 1.22
N GLY A 38 1.15 5.25 2.17
CA GLY A 38 0.27 4.09 2.12
C GLY A 38 -1.22 4.44 2.24
N TYR A 39 -1.57 5.54 2.92
CA TYR A 39 -2.97 5.96 3.05
C TYR A 39 -3.48 6.51 1.73
N ASP A 40 -2.73 7.39 1.08
CA ASP A 40 -3.07 7.96 -0.22
C ASP A 40 -3.19 6.85 -1.28
N LEU A 41 -2.26 5.88 -1.28
CA LEU A 41 -2.33 4.72 -2.15
C LEU A 41 -3.62 3.92 -1.98
N ILE A 42 -3.96 3.57 -0.74
CA ILE A 42 -5.16 2.79 -0.47
C ILE A 42 -6.43 3.59 -0.78
N GLY A 43 -6.44 4.90 -0.55
CA GLY A 43 -7.55 5.78 -0.94
C GLY A 43 -7.84 5.73 -2.45
N GLU A 44 -6.81 5.88 -3.28
CA GLU A 44 -6.91 5.78 -4.74
C GLU A 44 -7.35 4.38 -5.20
N VAL A 45 -6.81 3.33 -4.57
CA VAL A 45 -7.19 1.95 -4.86
C VAL A 45 -8.66 1.70 -4.53
N GLN A 46 -9.13 2.11 -3.35
CA GLN A 46 -10.52 1.93 -2.93
C GLN A 46 -11.50 2.75 -3.77
N TYR A 47 -11.08 3.91 -4.29
CA TYR A 47 -11.88 4.66 -5.24
C TYR A 47 -12.13 3.88 -6.54
N LEU A 48 -11.12 3.14 -7.02
CA LEU A 48 -11.20 2.33 -8.24
C LEU A 48 -11.83 0.95 -8.01
N ALA A 49 -11.57 0.35 -6.84
CA ALA A 49 -11.96 -0.99 -6.45
C ALA A 49 -12.24 -1.04 -4.93
N PRO A 50 -13.48 -0.73 -4.51
CA PRO A 50 -13.84 -0.60 -3.10
C PRO A 50 -13.57 -1.86 -2.25
N GLU A 51 -13.66 -3.03 -2.87
CA GLU A 51 -13.51 -4.33 -2.22
C GLU A 51 -12.07 -4.85 -2.23
N GLN A 52 -11.11 -4.09 -2.75
CA GLN A 52 -9.71 -4.54 -2.86
C GLN A 52 -9.11 -4.81 -1.46
N PRO A 53 -8.69 -6.06 -1.16
CA PRO A 53 -8.06 -6.36 0.11
C PRO A 53 -6.66 -5.74 0.20
N PHE A 54 -6.35 -5.19 1.37
CA PHE A 54 -5.02 -4.64 1.68
C PHE A 54 -4.59 -4.93 3.12
N LEU A 55 -3.28 -4.95 3.33
CA LEU A 55 -2.64 -5.07 4.64
C LEU A 55 -1.56 -4.00 4.76
N PHE A 56 -1.67 -3.17 5.79
CA PHE A 56 -0.58 -2.29 6.18
C PHE A 56 0.48 -3.06 6.97
N ILE A 57 1.73 -2.94 6.53
CA ILE A 57 2.91 -3.39 7.27
C ILE A 57 3.73 -2.17 7.65
N THR A 58 3.58 -1.69 8.88
CA THR A 58 4.38 -0.57 9.38
C THR A 58 5.18 -1.00 10.60
N ALA A 59 6.47 -0.68 10.61
CA ALA A 59 7.27 -0.72 11.82
C ALA A 59 7.07 0.61 12.55
N LYS A 60 6.46 0.56 13.73
CA LYS A 60 6.34 1.75 14.60
C LYS A 60 7.72 2.09 15.17
N THR A 61 8.47 3.00 14.53
CA THR A 61 9.71 3.56 15.10
C THR A 61 9.58 5.05 15.43
N SER A 62 8.45 5.45 15.98
CA SER A 62 8.31 6.73 16.67
C SER A 62 7.62 6.53 18.02
N GLU A 63 8.30 6.97 19.07
CA GLU A 63 7.74 7.16 20.41
C GLU A 63 6.43 7.97 20.31
N PRO A 64 5.43 7.70 21.15
CA PRO A 64 4.21 8.51 21.16
C PRO A 64 4.54 9.88 21.76
N ASP A 65 4.96 10.82 20.93
CA ASP A 65 5.12 12.21 21.35
C ASP A 65 4.13 13.09 20.57
N LYS A 66 2.97 13.29 21.19
CA LYS A 66 2.42 14.62 21.49
C LYS A 66 1.09 14.46 22.22
N ILE A 67 1.11 14.91 23.47
CA ILE A 67 -0.06 15.31 24.24
C ILE A 67 -0.60 16.59 23.58
N TYR A 68 -1.88 16.59 23.21
CA TYR A 68 -2.70 17.79 23.12
C TYR A 68 -3.88 17.61 24.06
#